data_AF-A0A4Z1D8M6-F1
#
_entry.id   AF-A0A4Z1D8M6-F1
#
_cell.length_a   1.000
_cell.length_b   1.000
_cell.length_c   1.000
_cell.angle_alpha   90.00
_cell.angle_beta   90.00
_cell.angle_gamma   90.00
#
_symmetry.space_group_name_H-M   'P 1'
#
loop_
_entity.id
_entity.type
_entity.pdbx_description
1 polymer ?
#
loop_
_entity_poly.entity_id
_entity_poly.type
_entity_poly.pdbx_seq_one_letter_code
_entity_poly.pdbx_strand_id
1 'polypeptide(L)'
;MAFSVMSSRVATGADGGFRLELEFFPDGEHSVSGERADFYVLDVPGLSPAPPAYPGNELDQVRHDLPSWSSRCTVLQSATTRGG
;
A
#
# COMPACT_ATOMS: atom_id res chain seq x y z
N MET A 1 -23.48 26.12 -9.20
CA MET A 1 -24.18 25.51 -8.04
C MET A 1 -23.24 25.56 -6.85
N ALA A 2 -23.72 25.98 -5.69
CA ALA A 2 -22.95 26.01 -4.46
C ALA A 2 -23.47 24.91 -3.52
N PHE A 3 -22.56 24.17 -2.89
CA PHE A 3 -22.85 23.19 -1.86
C PHE A 3 -22.16 23.61 -0.57
N SER A 4 -22.71 23.19 0.56
CA SER A 4 -22.13 23.41 1.89
C SER A 4 -22.03 22.08 2.61
N VAL A 5 -20.89 21.83 3.24
CA VAL A 5 -20.69 20.66 4.11
C VAL A 5 -21.41 20.91 5.42
N MET A 6 -22.34 20.02 5.78
CA MET A 6 -23.11 20.08 7.02
C MET A 6 -22.48 19.21 8.12
N SER A 7 -21.88 18.08 7.72
CA SER A 7 -21.28 17.11 8.63
C SER A 7 -20.01 16.52 8.03
N SER A 8 -19.04 16.21 8.89
CA SER A 8 -17.81 15.52 8.55
C SER A 8 -17.47 14.52 9.66
N ARG A 9 -17.34 13.25 9.30
CA ARG A 9 -16.97 12.18 10.23
C ARG A 9 -15.76 11.44 9.68
N VAL A 10 -14.73 11.31 10.51
CA VAL A 10 -13.55 10.50 10.19
C VAL A 10 -13.51 9.27 11.09
N ALA A 11 -13.22 8.12 10.50
CA ALA A 11 -12.98 6.88 11.22
C ALA A 11 -11.67 6.27 10.74
N THR A 12 -10.80 5.88 11.67
CA THR A 12 -9.61 5.09 11.41
C THR A 12 -9.92 3.61 11.63
N GLY A 13 -9.59 2.78 10.65
CA GLY A 13 -9.73 1.32 10.75
C GLY A 13 -8.62 0.70 11.60
N ALA A 14 -8.85 -0.52 12.10
CA ALA A 14 -7.85 -1.28 12.86
C ALA A 14 -6.56 -1.52 12.06
N ASP A 15 -6.67 -1.61 10.73
CA ASP A 15 -5.54 -1.80 9.81
C ASP A 15 -4.82 -0.49 9.46
N GLY A 16 -5.19 0.63 10.10
CA GLY A 16 -4.56 1.94 9.90
C GLY A 16 -5.02 2.71 8.65
N GLY A 17 -5.96 2.16 7.88
CA GLY A 17 -6.70 2.90 6.86
C GLY A 17 -7.67 3.92 7.47
N PHE A 18 -8.30 4.75 6.62
CA PHE A 18 -9.28 5.74 7.06
C PHE A 18 -10.53 5.76 6.18
N ARG A 19 -11.62 6.26 6.74
CA ARG A 19 -12.85 6.61 6.03
C ARG A 19 -13.28 8.01 6.47
N LEU A 20 -13.62 8.85 5.49
CA LEU A 20 -14.20 10.17 5.65
C LEU A 20 -15.62 10.14 5.08
N GLU A 21 -16.61 10.56 5.86
CA GLU A 21 -18.00 10.71 5.46
C GLU A 21 -18.38 12.20 5.53
N LEU A 22 -18.96 12.70 4.44
CA LEU A 22 -19.40 14.10 4.29
C LEU A 22 -20.87 14.12 3.92
N GLU A 23 -21.64 14.98 4.59
CA GLU A 23 -23.03 15.28 4.26
C GLU A 23 -23.13 16.74 3.77
N PHE A 24 -23.92 16.97 2.72
CA PHE A 24 -24.04 18.26 2.03
C PHE A 24 -25.49 18.73 1.93
N PHE A 25 -25.68 20.05 1.92
CA PHE A 25 -26.93 20.71 1.54
C PHE A 25 -26.87 21.20 0.07
N PRO A 26 -27.96 21.18 -0.74
CA PRO A 26 -29.34 20.82 -0.39
C PRO A 26 -29.52 19.35 -0.02
N ASP A 27 -28.94 18.44 -0.78
CA ASP A 27 -28.88 17.02 -0.44
C ASP A 27 -27.64 16.40 -1.11
N GLY A 28 -26.86 15.62 -0.37
CA GLY A 28 -25.72 14.87 -0.90
C GLY A 28 -24.93 14.17 0.18
N GLU A 29 -24.55 12.92 -0.06
CA GLU A 29 -23.65 12.15 0.80
C GLU A 29 -22.41 11.75 -0.02
N HIS A 30 -21.24 11.85 0.60
CA HIS A 30 -19.99 11.43 -0.02
C HIS A 30 -19.14 10.65 0.99
N SER A 31 -18.59 9.52 0.54
CA SER A 31 -17.66 8.72 1.32
C SER A 31 -16.36 8.56 0.57
N VAL A 32 -15.25 8.83 1.25
CA VAL A 32 -13.89 8.59 0.77
C VAL A 32 -13.23 7.62 1.72
N SER A 33 -12.58 6.59 1.19
CA SER A 33 -11.74 5.68 1.98
C SER A 33 -10.33 5.67 1.45
N GLY A 34 -9.35 5.57 2.35
CA GLY A 34 -7.96 5.35 2.01
C GLY A 34 -7.41 4.14 2.74
N GLU A 35 -6.70 3.29 2.00
CA GLU A 35 -5.99 2.15 2.57
C GLU A 35 -4.60 2.57 3.06
N ARG A 36 -4.15 1.92 4.13
CA ARG A 36 -2.77 2.03 4.57
C ARG A 36 -1.88 1.15 3.70
N ALA A 37 -0.77 1.72 3.25
CA ALA A 37 0.29 1.00 2.59
C ALA A 37 1.60 1.24 3.35
N ASP A 38 2.28 0.14 3.68
CA ASP A 38 3.61 0.16 4.26
C ASP A 38 4.63 -0.26 3.19
N PHE A 39 5.68 0.54 3.02
CA PHE A 39 6.77 0.33 2.08
C PHE A 39 8.06 0.12 2.84
N TYR A 40 8.85 -0.88 2.43
CA TYR A 40 10.12 -1.21 3.06
C TYR A 40 11.22 -1.31 2.00
N VAL A 41 12.37 -0.70 2.29
CA VAL A 41 13.62 -0.96 1.58
C VAL A 41 14.43 -1.92 2.45
N LEU A 42 14.76 -3.09 1.90
CA LEU A 42 15.42 -4.17 2.63
C LEU A 42 16.84 -4.37 2.10
N ASP A 43 17.79 -4.53 3.00
CA ASP A 43 19.09 -5.13 2.69
C ASP A 43 18.99 -6.64 2.91
N VAL A 44 19.27 -7.41 1.86
CA VAL A 44 19.21 -8.87 1.89
C VAL A 44 20.59 -9.39 1.49
N PRO A 45 21.35 -9.96 2.45
CA PRO A 45 22.66 -10.52 2.16
C PRO A 45 22.58 -11.58 1.06
N GLY A 46 23.45 -11.48 0.05
CA GLY A 46 23.52 -12.40 -1.07
C GLY A 46 22.53 -12.11 -2.21
N LEU A 47 21.69 -11.07 -2.10
CA LEU A 47 20.87 -10.60 -3.22
C LEU A 47 21.67 -9.61 -4.07
N SER A 48 21.82 -9.91 -5.36
CA SER A 48 22.44 -8.97 -6.31
C SER A 48 21.54 -7.74 -6.49
N PRO A 49 22.10 -6.52 -6.58
CA PRO A 49 21.33 -5.32 -6.92
C PRO A 49 20.84 -5.32 -8.38
N ALA A 50 21.43 -6.15 -9.24
CA ALA A 50 20.96 -6.32 -10.61
C ALA A 50 19.76 -7.28 -10.63
N PRO A 51 18.70 -6.98 -11.42
CA PRO A 51 17.61 -7.92 -11.65
C PRO A 51 18.16 -9.26 -12.16
N PRO A 52 17.61 -10.41 -11.71
CA PRO A 52 18.00 -11.70 -12.27
C PRO A 52 17.69 -11.72 -13.77
N ALA A 53 18.64 -12.21 -14.56
CA ALA A 53 18.41 -12.49 -15.96
C ALA A 53 17.84 -13.91 -16.09
N TYR A 54 16.72 -14.06 -16.80
CA TYR A 54 16.08 -15.35 -17.07
C TYR A 54 16.13 -15.70 -18.58
N PRO A 55 17.32 -15.82 -19.20
CA PRO A 55 17.41 -16.09 -20.63
C PRO A 55 16.98 -17.53 -20.94
N GLY A 56 15.89 -17.66 -21.71
CA GLY A 56 15.43 -18.96 -22.21
C GLY A 56 14.51 -19.75 -21.27
N ASN A 57 14.14 -19.19 -20.11
CA ASN A 57 13.22 -19.82 -19.17
C ASN A 57 11.77 -19.44 -19.51
N GLU A 58 10.85 -20.40 -19.46
CA GLU A 58 9.41 -20.10 -19.48
C GLU A 58 8.98 -19.47 -18.15
N LEU A 59 7.90 -18.67 -18.19
CA LEU A 59 7.43 -17.87 -17.06
C LEU A 59 7.09 -18.73 -15.82
N ASP A 60 6.63 -19.96 -16.04
CA ASP A 60 6.33 -20.92 -14.96
C ASP A 60 7.59 -21.49 -14.30
N GLN A 61 8.67 -21.71 -15.07
CA GLN A 61 9.98 -22.08 -14.52
C GLN A 61 10.53 -20.97 -13.63
N VAL A 62 10.48 -19.72 -14.11
CA VAL A 62 10.90 -18.56 -13.31
C VAL A 62 10.15 -18.50 -11.99
N ARG A 63 8.82 -18.66 -12.02
CA ARG A 63 7.98 -18.64 -10.80
C ARG A 63 8.32 -19.75 -9.81
N HIS A 64 8.72 -20.93 -10.30
CA HIS A 64 9.08 -22.06 -9.44
C HIS A 64 10.49 -21.92 -8.85
N ASP A 65 11.40 -21.30 -9.60
CA ASP A 65 12.77 -21.05 -9.20
C ASP A 65 12.91 -19.80 -8.31
N LEU A 66 11.86 -18.97 -8.17
CA LEU A 66 11.87 -17.87 -7.21
C LEU A 66 12.07 -18.44 -5.81
N PRO A 67 13.23 -18.22 -5.17
CA PRO A 67 13.46 -18.75 -3.84
C PRO A 67 12.40 -18.15 -2.93
N SER A 68 11.64 -18.99 -2.23
CA SER A 68 10.78 -18.53 -1.14
C SER A 68 11.66 -17.70 -0.21
N TRP A 69 11.38 -16.41 -0.08
CA TRP A 69 12.18 -15.46 0.69
C TRP A 69 12.11 -15.80 2.19
N SER A 70 12.94 -16.74 2.60
CA SER A 70 13.24 -17.02 4.01
C SER A 70 14.57 -16.41 4.45
N SER A 71 15.22 -15.64 3.58
CA SER A 71 16.48 -14.95 3.90
C SER A 71 16.26 -13.94 5.01
N ARG A 72 17.19 -13.90 5.98
CA ARG A 72 17.23 -12.79 6.93
C ARG A 72 17.44 -11.49 6.15
N CYS A 73 16.66 -10.48 6.48
CA CYS A 73 16.78 -9.15 5.89
C CYS A 73 16.87 -8.08 7.00
N THR A 74 17.51 -6.97 6.67
CA THR A 74 17.55 -5.77 7.53
C THR A 74 16.72 -4.69 6.87
N VAL A 75 15.81 -4.05 7.61
CA VAL A 75 15.09 -2.88 7.11
C VAL A 75 16.04 -1.69 7.08
N LEU A 76 16.32 -1.18 5.89
CA LEU A 76 17.10 0.06 5.71
C LEU A 76 16.22 1.29 5.84
N GLN A 77 15.02 1.23 5.24
CA GLN A 77 14.06 2.33 5.25
C GLN A 77 12.64 1.80 5.32
N SER A 78 11.76 2.58 5.94
CA SER A 78 10.31 2.32 5.92
C SER A 78 9.55 3.61 5.67
N ALA A 79 8.43 3.49 4.99
CA ALA A 79 7.47 4.56 4.79
C ALA A 79 6.06 4.00 4.92
N THR A 80 5.16 4.80 5.49
CA THR A 80 3.76 4.41 5.70
C THR A 80 2.88 5.53 5.18
N THR A 81 1.87 5.20 4.37
CA THR A 81 0.81 6.18 4.06
C THR A 81 -0.03 6.39 5.32
N ARG A 82 -0.19 7.65 5.74
CA ARG A 82 -1.16 8.02 6.77
C ARG A 82 -2.31 8.75 6.10
N GLY A 83 -3.53 8.39 6.49
CA GLY A 83 -4.69 9.26 6.29
C GLY A 83 -4.47 10.56 7.04
N GLY A 84 -4.61 11.69 6.34
CA GLY A 84 -4.47 13.03 6.91
C GLY A 84 -5.59 13.39 7.87
#